data_AF-A0A146LHQ8-F1
#
_entry.id   AF-A0A146LHQ8-F1
#
_cell.length_a   1.000
_cell.length_b   1.000
_cell.length_c   1.000
_cell.angle_alpha   90.00
_cell.angle_beta   90.00
_cell.angle_gamma   90.00
#
_symmetry.space_group_name_H-M   'P 1'
#
loop_
_entity.id
_entity.type
_entity.pdbx_description
1 polymer ?
#
loop_
_entity_poly.entity_id
_entity_poly.type
_entity_poly.pdbx_seq_one_letter_code
_entity_poly.pdbx_strand_id
1 'polypeptide(L)'
;MAEIKLDINMMKSEERRQALEAKPMTEVCKKQMSKGHLVQAACRNVTGRSGHMDLYEANIGYKNVPDSLRSTSYVLYTIARYYVTDYMSEQLASGEGSSGRSGHISANLRLSSMSKTANISIASPAINAEFTRVPISPYVTWQAINVHPTYSIISRVASKLTRNQYFPICVVEGSLVNTFDNLTYPSALGDCWYTMAHSFPKPMQGLKHQLPSSNFSIQVRRKGSAGEKEVMMVLDNNVINLRQSQNQPALSWNNQTSLISDERVSRFWDSNHNEVAVAYLVPGNVLVVESPFYNMKLIYDGARVILQLSNTMRESVRGLCGNFNGEKIDDLMVPKNCIHQNPFEFASKYISFGDSCRQHHKKSNVDNPEHCSYANE
;
A
#
# COMPACT_ATOMS: atom_id res chain seq x y z
N MET A 1 21.09 -35.24 -15.51
CA MET A 1 19.96 -34.44 -15.00
C MET A 1 19.85 -33.17 -15.84
N ALA A 2 18.64 -32.72 -16.14
CA ALA A 2 18.41 -31.45 -16.82
C ALA A 2 18.70 -30.30 -15.86
N GLU A 3 19.40 -29.29 -16.33
CA GLU A 3 19.76 -28.09 -15.57
C GLU A 3 19.22 -26.86 -16.31
N ILE A 4 18.53 -25.97 -15.59
CA ILE A 4 18.03 -24.70 -16.11
C ILE A 4 18.45 -23.62 -15.14
N LYS A 5 19.20 -22.63 -15.62
CA LYS A 5 19.58 -21.43 -14.88
C LYS A 5 18.87 -20.24 -15.51
N LEU A 6 18.07 -19.56 -14.70
CA LEU A 6 17.32 -18.37 -15.10
C LEU A 6 17.88 -17.18 -14.32
N ASP A 7 18.33 -16.16 -15.05
CA ASP A 7 18.74 -14.87 -14.52
C ASP A 7 17.80 -13.81 -15.10
N ILE A 8 17.15 -13.02 -14.24
CA ILE A 8 16.21 -11.97 -14.65
C ILE A 8 16.66 -10.67 -14.04
N ASN A 9 16.95 -9.69 -14.90
CA ASN A 9 17.20 -8.32 -14.52
C ASN A 9 15.96 -7.46 -14.84
N MET A 10 15.59 -6.59 -13.91
CA MET A 10 14.41 -5.71 -14.02
C MET A 10 14.80 -4.29 -13.67
N MET A 11 14.55 -3.37 -14.57
CA MET A 11 15.04 -2.00 -14.47
C MET A 11 13.95 -0.99 -14.84
N LYS A 12 14.18 0.26 -14.39
CA LYS A 12 13.39 1.42 -14.77
C LYS A 12 14.18 2.31 -15.72
N SER A 13 13.64 2.56 -16.91
CA SER A 13 14.24 3.44 -17.92
C SER A 13 14.21 4.90 -17.51
N GLU A 14 15.10 5.70 -18.09
CA GLU A 14 15.12 7.14 -17.88
C GLU A 14 13.91 7.83 -18.53
N GLU A 15 13.47 7.35 -19.70
CA GLU A 15 12.28 7.90 -20.38
C GLU A 15 11.02 7.72 -19.51
N ARG A 16 10.91 6.61 -18.78
CA ARG A 16 9.82 6.40 -17.82
C ARG A 16 9.93 7.32 -16.61
N ARG A 17 11.13 7.57 -16.09
CA ARG A 17 11.33 8.54 -14.99
C ARG A 17 10.84 9.92 -15.43
N GLN A 18 11.31 10.41 -16.57
CA GLN A 18 10.92 11.72 -17.12
C GLN A 18 9.41 11.80 -17.41
N ALA A 19 8.82 10.75 -17.97
CA ALA A 19 7.39 10.70 -18.24
C ALA A 19 6.52 10.73 -16.96
N LEU A 20 7.02 10.15 -15.85
CA LEU A 20 6.37 10.23 -14.55
C LEU A 20 6.56 11.62 -13.93
N GLU A 21 7.75 12.21 -14.06
CA GLU A 21 8.06 13.56 -13.57
C GLU A 21 7.20 14.64 -14.21
N ALA A 22 6.93 14.53 -15.52
CA ALA A 22 6.09 15.48 -16.25
C ALA A 22 4.59 15.43 -15.88
N LYS A 23 4.15 14.53 -14.98
CA LYS A 23 2.73 14.44 -14.58
C LYS A 23 2.35 15.54 -13.59
N PRO A 24 1.17 16.18 -13.72
CA PRO A 24 0.70 17.21 -12.78
C PRO A 24 0.67 16.74 -11.31
N MET A 25 0.33 15.48 -11.07
CA MET A 25 0.30 14.90 -9.72
C MET A 25 1.70 14.81 -9.09
N THR A 26 2.74 14.64 -9.90
CA THR A 26 4.13 14.64 -9.43
C THR A 26 4.54 16.01 -8.92
N GLU A 27 4.11 17.09 -9.60
CA GLU A 27 4.32 18.46 -9.11
C GLU A 27 3.59 18.74 -7.80
N VAL A 28 2.36 18.22 -7.63
CA VAL A 28 1.65 18.30 -6.34
C VAL A 28 2.44 17.58 -5.24
N CYS A 29 2.96 16.38 -5.51
CA CYS A 29 3.80 15.67 -4.54
C CYS A 29 5.08 16.44 -4.23
N LYS A 30 5.83 16.93 -5.22
CA LYS A 30 7.05 17.73 -4.99
C LYS A 30 6.77 18.94 -4.09
N LYS A 31 5.64 19.63 -4.32
CA LYS A 31 5.19 20.74 -3.46
C LYS A 31 4.87 20.27 -2.03
N GLN A 32 4.25 19.11 -1.85
CA GLN A 32 4.01 18.51 -0.53
C GLN A 32 5.33 18.16 0.16
N MET A 33 6.26 17.51 -0.55
CA MET A 33 7.58 17.13 -0.04
C MET A 33 8.39 18.34 0.42
N SER A 34 8.32 19.47 -0.30
CA SER A 34 8.98 20.71 0.10
C SER A 34 8.50 21.26 1.46
N LYS A 35 7.34 20.81 1.94
CA LYS A 35 6.75 21.14 3.24
C LYS A 35 6.93 20.02 4.28
N GLY A 36 7.71 18.98 3.97
CA GLY A 36 7.88 17.81 4.83
C GLY A 36 6.72 16.81 4.77
N HIS A 37 5.79 16.96 3.82
CA HIS A 37 4.68 16.02 3.62
C HIS A 37 5.06 15.00 2.55
N LEU A 38 5.41 13.79 2.97
CA LEU A 38 6.00 12.74 2.16
C LEU A 38 5.03 11.59 1.88
N VAL A 39 4.00 11.41 2.71
CA VAL A 39 3.06 10.27 2.61
C VAL A 39 1.61 10.69 2.38
N GLN A 40 1.36 11.91 1.90
CA GLN A 40 0.04 12.32 1.42
C GLN A 40 -0.40 11.59 0.15
N ALA A 41 -1.69 11.66 -0.17
CA ALA A 41 -2.31 10.92 -1.27
C ALA A 41 -1.59 11.08 -2.63
N ALA A 42 -1.18 12.31 -2.98
CA ALA A 42 -0.45 12.55 -4.23
C ALA A 42 0.91 11.86 -4.22
N CYS A 43 1.68 12.01 -3.15
CA CYS A 43 2.98 11.34 -3.02
C CYS A 43 2.87 9.82 -3.01
N ARG A 44 1.91 9.23 -2.28
CA ARG A 44 1.72 7.78 -2.31
C ARG A 44 1.36 7.26 -3.69
N ASN A 45 0.53 7.99 -4.45
CA ASN A 45 0.17 7.62 -5.82
C ASN A 45 1.38 7.71 -6.77
N VAL A 46 2.19 8.75 -6.64
CA VAL A 46 3.42 8.91 -7.42
C VAL A 46 4.44 7.83 -7.06
N THR A 47 4.69 7.60 -5.77
CA THR A 47 5.61 6.56 -5.27
C THR A 47 5.19 5.18 -5.74
N GLY A 48 3.90 4.83 -5.61
CA GLY A 48 3.38 3.55 -6.10
C GLY A 48 3.55 3.38 -7.61
N ARG A 49 3.42 4.46 -8.40
CA ARG A 49 3.70 4.42 -9.85
C ARG A 49 5.18 4.31 -10.17
N SER A 50 6.03 4.94 -9.36
CA SER A 50 7.47 5.01 -9.56
C SER A 50 8.17 3.66 -9.37
N GLY A 51 7.56 2.72 -8.65
CA GLY A 51 8.11 1.39 -8.39
C GLY A 51 7.89 0.39 -9.53
N HIS A 52 7.11 0.73 -10.56
CA HIS A 52 6.92 -0.15 -11.71
C HIS A 52 8.13 -0.11 -12.66
N MET A 53 8.61 -1.30 -13.03
CA MET A 53 9.68 -1.51 -14.00
C MET A 53 9.13 -1.53 -15.44
N ASP A 54 9.97 -1.19 -16.41
CA ASP A 54 9.64 -1.16 -17.84
C ASP A 54 10.70 -1.77 -18.74
N LEU A 55 11.84 -2.17 -18.18
CA LEU A 55 12.88 -2.94 -18.84
C LEU A 55 13.05 -4.27 -18.12
N TYR A 56 12.95 -5.35 -18.87
CA TYR A 56 13.09 -6.72 -18.38
C TYR A 56 14.04 -7.47 -19.29
N GLU A 57 15.07 -8.08 -18.72
CA GLU A 57 16.07 -8.87 -19.43
C GLU A 57 16.12 -10.24 -18.76
N ALA A 58 15.86 -11.30 -19.52
CA ALA A 58 15.87 -12.67 -19.04
C ALA A 58 16.92 -13.47 -19.81
N ASN A 59 17.88 -14.03 -19.08
CA ASN A 59 18.95 -14.87 -19.59
C ASN A 59 18.76 -16.29 -19.07
N ILE A 60 18.49 -17.23 -19.97
CA ILE A 60 18.15 -18.62 -19.65
C ILE A 60 19.25 -19.51 -20.22
N GLY A 61 20.08 -20.07 -19.33
CA GLY A 61 21.00 -21.16 -19.69
C GLY A 61 20.35 -22.51 -19.41
N TYR A 62 20.52 -23.46 -20.33
CA TYR A 62 20.00 -24.82 -20.13
C TYR A 62 20.98 -25.89 -20.60
N LYS A 63 20.96 -27.05 -19.93
CA LYS A 63 21.76 -28.23 -20.26
C LYS A 63 20.97 -29.51 -20.07
N ASN A 64 21.18 -30.48 -20.95
CA ASN A 64 20.56 -31.80 -20.94
C ASN A 64 19.02 -31.78 -20.85
N VAL A 65 18.37 -30.81 -21.50
CA VAL A 65 16.89 -30.68 -21.50
C VAL A 65 16.26 -31.77 -22.41
N PRO A 66 15.25 -32.52 -21.93
CA PRO A 66 14.54 -33.52 -22.72
C PRO A 66 13.77 -32.94 -23.91
N ASP A 67 13.63 -33.71 -24.99
CA ASP A 67 12.94 -33.30 -26.21
C ASP A 67 11.44 -32.96 -25.99
N SER A 68 10.79 -33.50 -24.94
CA SER A 68 9.40 -33.21 -24.57
C SER A 68 9.17 -31.77 -24.11
N LEU A 69 10.12 -31.20 -23.37
CA LEU A 69 10.08 -29.79 -22.94
C LEU A 69 10.33 -28.85 -24.13
N ARG A 70 11.11 -29.29 -25.12
CA ARG A 70 11.36 -28.54 -26.36
C ARG A 70 10.09 -28.40 -27.20
N SER A 71 9.33 -29.47 -27.40
CA SER A 71 8.06 -29.45 -28.14
C SER A 71 7.07 -28.43 -27.56
N THR A 72 6.95 -28.38 -26.23
CA THR A 72 6.04 -27.46 -25.52
C THR A 72 6.44 -25.99 -25.70
N SER A 73 7.74 -25.68 -25.70
CA SER A 73 8.23 -24.31 -25.96
C SER A 73 7.91 -23.81 -27.37
N TYR A 74 7.95 -24.72 -28.36
CA TYR A 74 7.62 -24.40 -29.75
C TYR A 74 6.13 -24.14 -29.94
N VAL A 75 5.26 -24.85 -29.22
CA VAL A 75 3.81 -24.59 -29.18
C VAL A 75 3.52 -23.21 -28.59
N LEU A 76 4.15 -22.83 -27.48
CA LEU A 76 4.00 -21.51 -26.87
C LEU A 76 4.45 -20.38 -27.81
N TYR A 77 5.58 -20.58 -28.50
CA TYR A 77 6.05 -19.68 -29.54
C TYR A 77 5.06 -19.57 -30.73
N THR A 78 4.46 -20.69 -31.16
CA THR A 78 3.45 -20.71 -32.23
C THR A 78 2.17 -19.97 -31.83
N ILE A 79 1.73 -20.11 -30.58
CA ILE A 79 0.59 -19.36 -30.04
C ILE A 79 0.92 -17.86 -29.98
N ALA A 80 2.11 -17.49 -29.49
CA ALA A 80 2.55 -16.10 -29.47
C ALA A 80 2.62 -15.50 -30.88
N ARG A 81 3.13 -16.27 -31.85
CA ARG A 81 3.17 -15.89 -33.26
C ARG A 81 1.77 -15.62 -33.82
N TYR A 82 0.77 -16.43 -33.50
CA TYR A 82 -0.62 -16.24 -33.96
C TYR A 82 -1.23 -14.90 -33.51
N TYR A 83 -0.92 -14.42 -32.30
CA TYR A 83 -1.50 -13.18 -31.76
C TYR A 83 -0.74 -11.91 -32.14
N VAL A 84 0.49 -12.03 -32.65
CA VAL A 84 1.43 -10.90 -32.82
C VAL A 84 2.00 -10.82 -34.23
N THR A 85 1.39 -11.52 -35.21
CA THR A 85 1.87 -11.64 -36.60
C THR A 85 2.17 -10.30 -37.27
N ASP A 86 1.38 -9.25 -37.00
CA ASP A 86 1.52 -7.94 -37.65
C ASP A 86 2.68 -7.09 -37.10
N TYR A 87 3.29 -7.51 -35.98
CA TYR A 87 4.32 -6.75 -35.26
C TYR A 87 5.68 -7.44 -35.27
N MET A 88 5.81 -8.53 -36.01
CA MET A 88 6.88 -9.52 -35.90
C MET A 88 7.84 -9.48 -37.09
N SER A 89 9.14 -9.49 -36.80
CA SER A 89 10.21 -9.76 -37.76
C SER A 89 11.02 -10.95 -37.25
N GLU A 90 11.09 -12.01 -38.05
CA GLU A 90 11.83 -13.23 -37.69
C GLU A 90 12.97 -13.47 -38.66
N GLN A 91 14.14 -13.78 -38.10
CA GLN A 91 15.26 -14.33 -38.86
C GLN A 91 15.62 -15.69 -38.24
N LEU A 92 15.60 -16.72 -39.08
CA LEU A 92 16.12 -18.02 -38.68
C LEU A 92 17.63 -17.87 -38.44
N ALA A 93 18.08 -18.24 -37.24
CA ALA A 93 19.51 -18.22 -36.93
C ALA A 93 20.19 -19.30 -37.77
N SER A 94 21.01 -18.88 -38.75
CA SER A 94 21.83 -19.77 -39.56
C SER A 94 23.00 -20.28 -38.72
N GLY A 95 22.80 -21.38 -38.00
CA GLY A 95 23.81 -22.02 -37.17
C GLY A 95 23.78 -23.54 -37.30
N GLU A 96 24.67 -24.08 -38.15
CA GLU A 96 25.08 -25.47 -38.04
C GLU A 96 25.76 -25.69 -36.67
N GLY A 97 25.29 -26.64 -35.87
CA GLY A 97 26.11 -27.23 -34.81
C GLY A 97 25.68 -27.12 -33.34
N SER A 98 24.47 -26.67 -32.98
CA SER A 98 24.03 -26.80 -31.57
C SER A 98 23.30 -28.13 -31.36
N SER A 99 23.91 -29.08 -30.64
CA SER A 99 23.16 -30.20 -30.07
C SER A 99 22.08 -29.60 -29.15
N GLY A 100 20.82 -29.62 -29.58
CA GLY A 100 19.71 -28.85 -28.98
C GLY A 100 19.35 -29.21 -27.53
N ARG A 101 20.18 -30.02 -26.86
CA ARG A 101 20.08 -30.39 -25.43
C ARG A 101 20.66 -29.33 -24.51
N SER A 102 21.50 -28.43 -25.03
CA SER A 102 22.10 -27.33 -24.26
C SER A 102 22.14 -26.04 -25.07
N GLY A 103 22.01 -24.89 -24.41
CA GLY A 103 22.01 -23.59 -25.09
C GLY A 103 21.75 -22.41 -24.16
N HIS A 104 21.65 -21.24 -24.76
CA HIS A 104 21.37 -19.98 -24.08
C HIS A 104 20.26 -19.24 -24.82
N ILE A 105 19.26 -18.77 -24.08
CA ILE A 105 18.17 -17.93 -24.60
C ILE A 105 18.25 -16.59 -23.87
N SER A 106 18.29 -15.50 -24.62
CA SER A 106 18.12 -14.16 -24.09
C SER A 106 16.80 -13.58 -24.58
N ALA A 107 15.97 -13.10 -23.66
CA ALA A 107 14.70 -12.44 -23.98
C ALA A 107 14.66 -11.07 -23.31
N ASN A 108 14.38 -10.02 -24.08
CA ASN A 108 14.19 -8.68 -23.56
C ASN A 108 12.76 -8.22 -23.81
N LEU A 109 12.19 -7.53 -22.83
CA LEU A 109 10.91 -6.86 -22.92
C LEU A 109 11.11 -5.39 -22.50
N ARG A 110 10.80 -4.48 -23.42
CA ARG A 110 10.80 -3.04 -23.19
C ARG A 110 9.40 -2.49 -23.35
N LEU A 111 8.83 -2.00 -22.26
CA LEU A 111 7.55 -1.32 -22.27
C LEU A 111 7.76 0.15 -22.64
N SER A 112 6.81 0.72 -23.38
CA SER A 112 6.71 2.18 -23.52
C SER A 112 6.59 2.85 -22.15
N SER A 113 6.92 4.14 -22.05
CA SER A 113 6.90 4.90 -20.79
C SER A 113 5.56 4.85 -20.05
N MET A 114 4.45 4.66 -20.77
CA MET A 114 3.09 4.51 -20.24
C MET A 114 2.54 3.08 -20.33
N SER A 115 3.40 2.11 -20.64
CA SER A 115 3.10 0.67 -20.74
C SER A 115 1.90 0.34 -21.65
N LYS A 116 1.76 1.09 -22.75
CA LYS A 116 0.69 0.88 -23.77
C LYS A 116 1.13 -0.08 -24.87
N THR A 117 2.40 -0.04 -25.21
CA THR A 117 3.05 -0.91 -26.19
C THR A 117 4.28 -1.57 -25.60
N ALA A 118 4.66 -2.73 -26.14
CA ALA A 118 5.86 -3.49 -25.81
C ALA A 118 6.73 -3.71 -27.05
N ASN A 119 8.04 -3.68 -26.85
CA ASN A 119 9.03 -4.25 -27.76
C ASN A 119 9.60 -5.51 -27.10
N ILE A 120 9.64 -6.60 -27.85
CA ILE A 120 10.11 -7.91 -27.35
C ILE A 120 11.21 -8.38 -28.30
N SER A 121 12.36 -8.78 -27.77
CA SER A 121 13.42 -9.43 -28.57
C SER A 121 13.75 -10.76 -27.93
N ILE A 122 13.79 -11.83 -28.72
CA ILE A 122 14.17 -13.17 -28.28
C ILE A 122 15.31 -13.63 -29.17
N ALA A 123 16.46 -13.92 -28.57
CA ALA A 123 17.56 -14.59 -29.24
C ALA A 123 17.75 -15.97 -28.62
N SER A 124 17.75 -16.99 -29.47
CA SER A 124 17.91 -18.38 -29.08
C SER A 124 18.74 -19.11 -30.15
N PRO A 125 19.26 -20.31 -29.86
CA PRO A 125 20.05 -21.06 -30.85
C PRO A 125 19.26 -21.44 -32.10
N ALA A 126 17.92 -21.44 -32.04
CA ALA A 126 17.06 -21.81 -33.15
C ALA A 126 16.45 -20.60 -33.88
N ILE A 127 16.14 -19.52 -33.16
CA ILE A 127 15.33 -18.41 -33.64
C ILE A 127 15.81 -17.10 -33.03
N ASN A 128 15.96 -16.08 -33.89
CA ASN A 128 16.01 -14.68 -33.50
C ASN A 128 14.70 -14.02 -33.93
N ALA A 129 13.93 -13.52 -32.96
CA ALA A 129 12.63 -12.90 -33.18
C ALA A 129 12.57 -11.53 -32.52
N GLU A 130 12.07 -10.54 -33.26
CA GLU A 130 11.80 -9.20 -32.76
C GLU A 130 10.34 -8.83 -32.99
N PHE A 131 9.72 -8.29 -31.95
CA PHE A 131 8.36 -7.78 -31.97
C PHE A 131 8.40 -6.30 -31.59
N THR A 132 7.88 -5.43 -32.45
CA THR A 132 7.97 -3.97 -32.24
C THR A 132 6.59 -3.36 -32.10
N ARG A 133 6.42 -2.49 -31.10
CA ARG A 133 5.16 -1.76 -30.82
C ARG A 133 3.94 -2.66 -30.66
N VAL A 134 4.12 -3.84 -30.06
CA VAL A 134 3.03 -4.75 -29.74
C VAL A 134 2.04 -4.04 -28.82
N PRO A 135 0.78 -3.80 -29.25
CA PRO A 135 -0.21 -3.14 -28.41
C PRO A 135 -0.58 -4.05 -27.26
N ILE A 136 -0.59 -3.51 -26.06
CA ILE A 136 -0.95 -4.28 -24.88
C ILE A 136 -2.39 -3.86 -24.51
N SER A 137 -3.30 -4.82 -24.39
CA SER A 137 -4.72 -4.56 -24.09
C SER A 137 -4.90 -3.92 -22.70
N PRO A 138 -5.72 -2.85 -22.55
CA PRO A 138 -6.04 -2.16 -21.28
C PRO A 138 -6.45 -3.06 -20.11
N TYR A 139 -7.02 -4.23 -20.40
CA TYR A 139 -7.51 -5.19 -19.41
C TYR A 139 -6.42 -6.15 -18.90
N VAL A 140 -5.43 -6.47 -19.75
CA VAL A 140 -4.27 -7.32 -19.42
C VAL A 140 -3.07 -6.47 -18.93
N THR A 141 -3.05 -5.19 -19.30
CA THR A 141 -1.85 -4.33 -19.41
C THR A 141 -1.13 -3.95 -18.14
N TRP A 142 -1.79 -3.38 -17.14
CA TRP A 142 -0.99 -2.60 -16.18
C TRP A 142 -0.43 -3.45 -15.04
N GLN A 143 -1.10 -4.53 -14.66
CA GLN A 143 -0.83 -5.17 -13.37
C GLN A 143 -0.15 -6.53 -13.45
N ALA A 144 -0.29 -7.27 -14.57
CA ALA A 144 0.40 -8.55 -14.76
C ALA A 144 1.85 -8.33 -15.24
N ILE A 145 2.04 -7.44 -16.23
CA ILE A 145 3.34 -7.22 -16.89
C ILE A 145 4.19 -6.16 -16.19
N ASN A 146 3.61 -5.06 -15.66
CA ASN A 146 4.39 -4.09 -14.88
C ASN A 146 4.62 -4.62 -13.46
N VAL A 147 5.67 -5.40 -13.29
CA VAL A 147 6.07 -5.92 -11.99
C VAL A 147 6.42 -4.74 -11.06
N HIS A 148 5.87 -4.78 -9.86
CA HIS A 148 6.24 -3.94 -8.73
C HIS A 148 7.02 -4.80 -7.73
N PRO A 149 8.16 -4.34 -7.20
CA PRO A 149 9.01 -5.14 -6.32
C PRO A 149 8.34 -5.51 -5.01
N THR A 150 7.40 -4.70 -4.52
CA THR A 150 6.76 -4.91 -3.20
C THR A 150 5.29 -5.35 -3.24
N TYR A 151 4.57 -5.17 -4.34
CA TYR A 151 3.13 -5.47 -4.42
C TYR A 151 2.92 -6.69 -5.30
N SER A 152 2.19 -7.70 -4.84
CA SER A 152 1.85 -8.88 -5.66
C SER A 152 0.91 -8.52 -6.82
N ILE A 153 0.88 -9.35 -7.88
CA ILE A 153 -0.02 -9.16 -9.03
C ILE A 153 -1.49 -9.03 -8.56
N ILE A 154 -1.93 -9.90 -7.63
CA ILE A 154 -3.30 -9.90 -7.10
C ILE A 154 -3.62 -8.58 -6.40
N SER A 155 -2.74 -8.11 -5.51
CA SER A 155 -2.95 -6.85 -4.77
C SER A 155 -3.05 -5.64 -5.70
N ARG A 156 -2.24 -5.64 -6.76
CA ARG A 156 -2.21 -4.58 -7.77
C ARG A 156 -3.47 -4.55 -8.63
N VAL A 157 -3.94 -5.72 -9.09
CA VAL A 157 -5.20 -5.87 -9.84
C VAL A 157 -6.37 -5.41 -8.98
N ALA A 158 -6.47 -5.94 -7.77
CA ALA A 158 -7.58 -5.63 -6.87
C ALA A 158 -7.61 -4.14 -6.48
N SER A 159 -6.46 -3.53 -6.17
CA SER A 159 -6.36 -2.09 -5.89
C SER A 159 -6.86 -1.22 -7.04
N LYS A 160 -6.62 -1.61 -8.30
CA LYS A 160 -7.12 -0.83 -9.44
C LYS A 160 -8.63 -0.97 -9.62
N LEU A 161 -9.15 -2.20 -9.52
CA LEU A 161 -10.59 -2.49 -9.64
C LEU A 161 -11.39 -1.78 -8.56
N THR A 162 -10.85 -1.69 -7.34
CA THR A 162 -11.50 -1.02 -6.21
C THR A 162 -11.13 0.46 -6.09
N ARG A 163 -10.48 1.09 -7.09
CA ARG A 163 -10.08 2.51 -7.03
C ARG A 163 -9.24 2.87 -5.79
N ASN A 164 -8.25 2.03 -5.48
CA ASN A 164 -7.36 2.03 -4.32
C ASN A 164 -8.04 1.72 -2.97
N GLN A 165 -9.26 1.20 -2.99
CA GLN A 165 -9.96 0.75 -1.79
C GLN A 165 -9.64 -0.70 -1.43
N TYR A 166 -8.68 -1.39 -2.08
CA TYR A 166 -8.35 -2.77 -1.72
C TYR A 166 -7.61 -2.87 -0.37
N PHE A 167 -6.75 -1.89 -0.12
CA PHE A 167 -6.08 -1.66 1.15
C PHE A 167 -6.23 -0.17 1.52
N PRO A 168 -7.39 0.22 2.07
CA PRO A 168 -7.65 1.59 2.46
C PRO A 168 -6.70 1.98 3.58
N ILE A 169 -6.11 3.16 3.42
CA ILE A 169 -5.10 3.69 4.31
C ILE A 169 -5.53 5.05 4.83
N CYS A 170 -5.40 5.24 6.13
CA CYS A 170 -5.47 6.52 6.78
C CYS A 170 -4.07 6.98 7.15
N VAL A 171 -3.79 8.28 7.03
CA VAL A 171 -2.48 8.85 7.31
C VAL A 171 -2.60 10.06 8.23
N VAL A 172 -1.75 10.11 9.23
CA VAL A 172 -1.51 11.28 10.08
C VAL A 172 -0.06 11.71 9.87
N GLU A 173 0.14 12.89 9.28
CA GLU A 173 1.46 13.43 8.96
C GLU A 173 1.47 14.95 9.17
N GLY A 174 2.46 15.45 9.91
CA GLY A 174 2.52 16.87 10.24
C GLY A 174 1.25 17.32 10.97
N SER A 175 0.49 18.20 10.33
CA SER A 175 -0.84 18.71 10.76
C SER A 175 -1.94 18.34 9.76
N LEU A 176 -1.75 17.26 9.00
CA LEU A 176 -2.72 16.77 8.03
C LEU A 176 -3.18 15.37 8.40
N VAL A 177 -4.47 15.13 8.16
CA VAL A 177 -5.04 13.79 8.15
C VAL A 177 -5.54 13.49 6.75
N ASN A 178 -5.27 12.29 6.28
CA ASN A 178 -5.90 11.72 5.11
C ASN A 178 -6.71 10.49 5.53
N THR A 179 -8.00 10.50 5.25
CA THR A 179 -8.96 9.46 5.67
C THR A 179 -8.89 8.21 4.79
N PHE A 180 -9.61 7.15 5.19
CA PHE A 180 -9.74 5.93 4.39
C PHE A 180 -10.39 6.17 3.02
N ASP A 181 -11.28 7.16 2.92
CA ASP A 181 -11.97 7.54 1.67
C ASP A 181 -11.28 8.71 0.94
N ASN A 182 -10.02 8.95 1.33
CA ASN A 182 -9.07 9.83 0.66
C ASN A 182 -9.44 11.33 0.71
N LEU A 183 -10.21 11.75 1.70
CA LEU A 183 -10.32 13.15 2.10
C LEU A 183 -9.03 13.56 2.82
N THR A 184 -8.45 14.70 2.43
CA THR A 184 -7.29 15.29 3.14
C THR A 184 -7.72 16.60 3.78
N TYR A 185 -7.51 16.74 5.09
CA TYR A 185 -7.90 17.94 5.84
C TYR A 185 -6.85 18.30 6.90
N PRO A 186 -6.77 19.59 7.30
CA PRO A 186 -5.87 20.03 8.36
C PRO A 186 -6.41 19.65 9.74
N SER A 187 -5.54 19.11 10.59
CA SER A 187 -5.83 18.83 11.99
C SER A 187 -4.79 19.50 12.89
N ALA A 188 -5.26 20.20 13.92
CA ALA A 188 -4.41 20.82 14.93
C ALA A 188 -4.13 19.82 16.07
N LEU A 189 -3.48 18.69 15.75
CA LEU A 189 -3.10 17.71 16.78
C LEU A 189 -2.16 18.35 17.79
N GLY A 190 -2.59 18.40 19.05
CA GLY A 190 -1.80 18.81 20.20
C GLY A 190 -1.36 17.62 21.04
N ASP A 191 -1.03 17.90 22.30
CA ASP A 191 -0.55 16.90 23.28
C ASP A 191 -1.65 15.98 23.83
N CYS A 192 -2.91 16.26 23.50
CA CYS A 192 -4.06 15.40 23.81
C CYS A 192 -4.06 14.14 22.96
N TRP A 193 -4.59 13.03 23.48
CA TRP A 193 -4.89 11.86 22.66
C TRP A 193 -6.15 12.10 21.83
N TYR A 194 -6.02 11.84 20.53
CA TYR A 194 -7.12 11.87 19.58
C TYR A 194 -7.37 10.47 19.05
N THR A 195 -8.64 10.10 18.89
CA THR A 195 -9.04 8.82 18.34
C THR A 195 -8.84 8.86 16.82
N MET A 196 -7.75 8.24 16.36
CA MET A 196 -7.44 8.10 14.95
C MET A 196 -8.49 7.22 14.26
N ALA A 197 -8.74 6.03 14.83
CA ALA A 197 -9.76 5.10 14.38
C ALA A 197 -10.18 4.19 15.54
N HIS A 198 -11.46 3.84 15.65
CA HIS A 198 -11.95 2.84 16.59
C HIS A 198 -13.06 1.99 15.97
N SER A 199 -13.30 0.79 16.52
CA SER A 199 -14.42 -0.05 16.11
C SER A 199 -15.75 0.66 16.32
N PHE A 200 -16.63 0.56 15.32
CA PHE A 200 -18.00 1.06 15.35
C PHE A 200 -18.97 -0.04 14.87
N PRO A 201 -20.15 -0.21 15.51
CA PRO A 201 -21.13 -1.19 15.06
C PRO A 201 -21.59 -0.92 13.62
N LYS A 202 -21.65 -1.93 12.77
CA LYS A 202 -22.20 -1.77 11.41
C LYS A 202 -23.71 -1.49 11.48
N PRO A 203 -24.26 -0.54 10.70
CA PRO A 203 -25.71 -0.37 10.59
C PRO A 203 -26.37 -1.66 10.08
N MET A 204 -27.48 -2.04 10.70
CA MET A 204 -28.12 -3.35 10.51
C MET A 204 -28.78 -3.44 9.13
N GLN A 205 -28.26 -4.29 8.25
CA GLN A 205 -29.01 -4.80 7.10
C GLN A 205 -29.15 -6.33 7.24
N GLY A 206 -30.36 -6.79 7.61
CA GLY A 206 -30.85 -8.17 7.41
C GLY A 206 -30.06 -9.35 8.01
N LEU A 207 -30.73 -10.15 8.84
CA LEU A 207 -30.36 -11.51 9.31
C LEU A 207 -28.99 -11.67 10.02
N LYS A 208 -29.04 -11.58 11.35
CA LYS A 208 -28.14 -12.15 12.38
C LYS A 208 -26.63 -11.83 12.26
N HIS A 209 -26.24 -10.79 13.01
CA HIS A 209 -25.00 -10.61 13.77
C HIS A 209 -23.67 -11.11 13.16
N GLN A 210 -22.80 -10.15 12.87
CA GLN A 210 -21.48 -10.11 13.53
C GLN A 210 -21.24 -8.66 13.98
N LEU A 211 -21.29 -8.39 15.30
CA LEU A 211 -20.46 -7.30 15.83
C LEU A 211 -19.03 -7.53 15.32
N PRO A 212 -18.21 -6.49 15.07
CA PRO A 212 -16.78 -6.74 14.87
C PRO A 212 -16.32 -7.64 16.02
N SER A 213 -15.80 -8.82 15.68
CA SER A 213 -15.49 -9.89 16.63
C SER A 213 -14.42 -9.49 17.65
N SER A 214 -13.84 -8.30 17.49
CA SER A 214 -12.83 -7.72 18.35
C SER A 214 -12.94 -6.20 18.35
N ASN A 215 -12.79 -5.60 19.52
CA ASN A 215 -12.81 -4.15 19.69
C ASN A 215 -11.39 -3.61 19.57
N PHE A 216 -11.25 -2.49 18.87
CA PHE A 216 -9.97 -1.80 18.79
C PHE A 216 -10.14 -0.29 18.89
N SER A 217 -9.12 0.38 19.38
CA SER A 217 -9.00 1.83 19.39
C SER A 217 -7.56 2.22 19.12
N ILE A 218 -7.35 3.01 18.08
CA ILE A 218 -6.05 3.59 17.72
C ILE A 218 -6.10 5.07 18.09
N GLN A 219 -5.22 5.46 19.01
CA GLN A 219 -5.08 6.82 19.50
C GLN A 219 -3.78 7.40 18.97
N VAL A 220 -3.79 8.68 18.63
CA VAL A 220 -2.61 9.42 18.17
C VAL A 220 -2.53 10.77 18.88
N ARG A 221 -1.32 11.22 19.18
CA ARG A 221 -1.06 12.59 19.62
C ARG A 221 0.22 13.14 19.02
N ARG A 222 0.33 14.46 18.98
CA ARG A 222 1.60 15.13 18.74
C ARG A 222 2.29 15.32 20.09
N LYS A 223 3.61 15.18 20.13
CA LYS A 223 4.42 15.48 21.31
C LYS A 223 5.68 16.22 20.90
N GLY A 224 6.12 17.12 21.78
CA GLY A 224 7.33 17.91 21.57
C GLY A 224 7.19 18.98 20.48
N SER A 225 8.15 19.90 20.45
CA SER A 225 8.19 20.99 19.47
C SER A 225 8.48 20.49 18.05
N ALA A 226 9.27 19.41 17.93
CA ALA A 226 9.62 18.76 16.66
C ALA A 226 8.42 18.09 15.96
N GLY A 227 7.30 17.92 16.66
CA GLY A 227 6.07 17.38 16.07
C GLY A 227 6.04 15.87 15.89
N GLU A 228 6.82 15.16 16.70
CA GLU A 228 6.80 13.71 16.82
C GLU A 228 5.39 13.22 17.15
N LYS A 229 5.07 12.02 16.69
CA LYS A 229 3.79 11.36 16.95
C LYS A 229 3.99 10.27 17.99
N GLU A 230 3.06 10.17 18.93
CA GLU A 230 2.91 8.98 19.75
C GLU A 230 1.62 8.28 19.35
N VAL A 231 1.65 6.96 19.32
CA VAL A 231 0.51 6.11 18.95
C VAL A 231 0.23 5.13 20.08
N MET A 232 -1.04 4.89 20.37
CA MET A 232 -1.48 3.85 21.28
C MET A 232 -2.53 3.00 20.58
N MET A 233 -2.23 1.72 20.39
CA MET A 233 -3.15 0.73 19.85
C MET A 233 -3.71 -0.07 21.02
N VAL A 234 -5.01 0.03 21.25
CA VAL A 234 -5.76 -0.80 22.20
C VAL A 234 -6.46 -1.88 21.39
N LEU A 235 -6.07 -3.13 21.61
CA LEU A 235 -6.56 -4.33 20.94
C LEU A 235 -7.17 -5.25 22.00
N ASP A 236 -8.48 -5.11 22.20
CA ASP A 236 -9.22 -5.61 23.37
C ASP A 236 -8.54 -5.23 24.70
N ASN A 237 -7.86 -6.19 25.36
CA ASN A 237 -7.18 -5.97 26.64
C ASN A 237 -5.67 -5.69 26.49
N ASN A 238 -5.15 -5.71 25.27
CA ASN A 238 -3.72 -5.52 25.00
C ASN A 238 -3.43 -4.10 24.51
N VAL A 239 -2.31 -3.55 24.94
CA VAL A 239 -1.90 -2.18 24.61
C VAL A 239 -0.51 -2.18 23.98
N ILE A 240 -0.43 -1.61 22.78
CA ILE A 240 0.83 -1.35 22.07
C ILE A 240 1.03 0.17 22.02
N ASN A 241 2.09 0.68 22.63
CA ASN A 241 2.47 2.09 22.48
C ASN A 241 3.67 2.24 21.58
N LEU A 242 3.60 3.19 20.66
CA LEU A 242 4.68 3.56 19.76
C LEU A 242 5.09 5.00 20.04
N ARG A 243 6.39 5.23 20.14
CA ARG A 243 6.97 6.55 20.36
C ARG A 243 8.35 6.64 19.75
N GLN A 244 8.82 7.86 19.52
CA GLN A 244 10.21 8.08 19.16
C GLN A 244 11.09 7.97 20.42
N SER A 245 12.19 7.22 20.33
CA SER A 245 13.19 7.10 21.40
C SER A 245 14.57 7.04 20.77
N GLN A 246 15.48 7.93 21.18
CA GLN A 246 16.87 7.96 20.68
C GLN A 246 16.96 7.94 19.12
N ASN A 247 16.12 8.73 18.45
CA ASN A 247 16.01 8.81 16.98
C ASN A 247 15.59 7.52 16.25
N GLN A 248 14.98 6.57 16.97
CA GLN A 248 14.35 5.39 16.36
C GLN A 248 12.95 5.16 16.91
N PRO A 249 12.05 4.52 16.15
CA PRO A 249 10.77 4.05 16.68
C PRO A 249 10.98 3.01 17.77
N ALA A 250 10.34 3.22 18.92
CA ALA A 250 10.27 2.27 20.01
C ALA A 250 8.84 1.79 20.20
N LEU A 251 8.71 0.51 20.57
CA LEU A 251 7.45 -0.16 20.87
C LEU A 251 7.44 -0.60 22.33
N SER A 252 6.32 -0.41 23.02
CA SER A 252 6.05 -1.06 24.30
C SER A 252 4.80 -1.92 24.21
N TRP A 253 4.89 -3.16 24.68
CA TRP A 253 3.79 -4.10 24.83
C TRP A 253 3.36 -4.16 26.29
N ASN A 254 2.10 -3.83 26.59
CA ASN A 254 1.53 -3.85 27.94
C ASN A 254 2.46 -3.18 29.00
N ASN A 255 2.94 -1.98 28.68
CA ASN A 255 3.89 -1.16 29.46
C ASN A 255 5.32 -1.70 29.61
N GLN A 256 5.65 -2.80 28.94
CA GLN A 256 7.03 -3.31 28.86
C GLN A 256 7.68 -2.89 27.55
N THR A 257 8.85 -2.24 27.63
CA THR A 257 9.57 -1.82 26.42
C THR A 257 10.07 -3.05 25.68
N SER A 258 9.81 -3.10 24.38
CA SER A 258 10.26 -4.18 23.51
C SER A 258 11.41 -3.68 22.64
N LEU A 259 12.50 -4.44 22.60
CA LEU A 259 13.61 -4.18 21.68
C LEU A 259 13.20 -4.69 20.30
N ILE A 260 13.04 -3.76 19.35
CA ILE A 260 12.84 -4.09 17.94
C ILE A 260 14.17 -3.88 17.21
N SER A 261 14.58 -4.86 16.41
CA SER A 261 15.77 -4.79 15.57
C SER A 261 15.36 -5.08 14.12
N ASP A 262 16.14 -4.52 13.19
CA ASP A 262 16.12 -4.79 11.76
C ASP A 262 16.36 -6.26 11.39
N GLU A 263 17.05 -7.02 12.24
CA GLU A 263 17.34 -8.44 12.00
C GLU A 263 16.28 -9.41 12.57
N ARG A 264 15.33 -8.91 13.38
CA ARG A 264 14.40 -9.77 14.12
C ARG A 264 12.95 -9.32 14.01
N VAL A 265 12.09 -10.29 13.78
CA VAL A 265 10.64 -10.12 13.90
C VAL A 265 10.23 -10.36 15.35
N SER A 266 9.65 -9.36 15.99
CA SER A 266 9.07 -9.46 17.32
C SER A 266 7.60 -9.88 17.22
N ARG A 267 7.17 -10.83 18.04
CA ARG A 267 5.79 -11.34 18.07
C ARG A 267 5.23 -11.13 19.47
N PHE A 268 3.93 -10.83 19.55
CA PHE A 268 3.23 -10.51 20.79
C PHE A 268 1.98 -11.38 20.91
N TRP A 269 1.82 -12.00 22.07
CA TRP A 269 0.74 -12.94 22.33
C TRP A 269 -0.10 -12.48 23.52
N ASP A 270 -1.39 -12.78 23.48
CA ASP A 270 -2.30 -12.60 24.62
C ASP A 270 -2.12 -13.72 25.67
N SER A 271 -2.88 -13.64 26.76
CA SER A 271 -2.90 -14.66 27.81
C SER A 271 -3.36 -16.04 27.35
N ASN A 272 -4.04 -16.13 26.21
CA ASN A 272 -4.55 -17.37 25.62
C ASN A 272 -3.61 -17.91 24.52
N HIS A 273 -2.40 -17.36 24.40
CA HIS A 273 -1.40 -17.68 23.37
C HIS A 273 -1.85 -17.40 21.93
N ASN A 274 -2.82 -16.51 21.74
CA ASN A 274 -3.15 -16.01 20.41
C ASN A 274 -2.16 -14.90 20.02
N GLU A 275 -1.63 -14.95 18.80
CA GLU A 275 -0.78 -13.88 18.27
C GLU A 275 -1.61 -12.63 17.98
N VAL A 276 -1.36 -11.57 18.76
CA VAL A 276 -2.06 -10.29 18.67
C VAL A 276 -1.39 -9.37 17.65
N ALA A 277 -0.06 -9.37 17.63
CA ALA A 277 0.72 -8.50 16.75
C ALA A 277 2.09 -9.08 16.42
N VAL A 278 2.59 -8.67 15.25
CA VAL A 278 3.94 -8.91 14.76
C VAL A 278 4.56 -7.56 14.43
N ALA A 279 5.75 -7.26 14.94
CA ALA A 279 6.46 -6.01 14.70
C ALA A 279 7.86 -6.25 14.12
N TYR A 280 8.25 -5.43 13.16
CA TYR A 280 9.56 -5.47 12.52
C TYR A 280 9.95 -4.11 11.96
N LEU A 281 11.26 -3.86 11.83
CA LEU A 281 11.78 -2.68 11.15
C LEU A 281 12.01 -2.96 9.66
N VAL A 282 11.73 -1.97 8.83
CA VAL A 282 12.10 -1.97 7.41
C VAL A 282 13.12 -0.85 7.14
N PRO A 283 13.85 -0.89 5.99
CA PRO A 283 14.84 0.12 5.67
C PRO A 283 14.32 1.55 5.83
N GLY A 284 15.15 2.42 6.43
CA GLY A 284 14.77 3.80 6.76
C GLY A 284 14.20 3.98 8.18
N ASN A 285 14.45 3.04 9.09
CA ASN A 285 13.98 3.05 10.49
C ASN A 285 12.46 3.20 10.60
N VAL A 286 11.74 2.47 9.75
CA VAL A 286 10.28 2.47 9.77
C VAL A 286 9.80 1.21 10.48
N LEU A 287 9.05 1.39 11.55
CA LEU A 287 8.42 0.31 12.30
C LEU A 287 7.11 -0.08 11.64
N VAL A 288 6.95 -1.37 11.41
CA VAL A 288 5.70 -1.97 10.94
C VAL A 288 5.14 -2.85 12.05
N VAL A 289 3.86 -2.67 12.36
CA VAL A 289 3.10 -3.53 13.28
C VAL A 289 1.92 -4.12 12.51
N GLU A 290 1.89 -5.45 12.37
CA GLU A 290 0.80 -6.19 11.74
C GLU A 290 0.01 -6.93 12.79
N SER A 291 -1.32 -6.81 12.75
CA SER A 291 -2.23 -7.55 13.63
C SER A 291 -3.21 -8.35 12.76
N PRO A 292 -2.84 -9.60 12.38
CA PRO A 292 -3.61 -10.40 11.44
C PRO A 292 -5.04 -10.66 11.89
N PHE A 293 -5.26 -10.93 13.19
CA PHE A 293 -6.60 -11.16 13.75
C PHE A 293 -7.54 -9.96 13.56
N TYR A 294 -7.01 -8.75 13.73
CA TYR A 294 -7.75 -7.51 13.54
C TYR A 294 -7.70 -7.00 12.09
N ASN A 295 -7.04 -7.74 11.18
CA ASN A 295 -6.83 -7.39 9.78
C ASN A 295 -6.31 -5.96 9.59
N MET A 296 -5.35 -5.54 10.42
CA MET A 296 -4.77 -4.21 10.38
C MET A 296 -3.25 -4.24 10.28
N LYS A 297 -2.70 -3.17 9.70
CA LYS A 297 -1.26 -2.90 9.63
C LYS A 297 -1.00 -1.43 9.92
N LEU A 298 -0.09 -1.15 10.83
CA LEU A 298 0.34 0.19 11.17
C LEU A 298 1.81 0.39 10.81
N ILE A 299 2.11 1.50 10.13
CA ILE A 299 3.45 1.87 9.70
C ILE A 299 3.80 3.21 10.36
N TYR A 300 4.95 3.27 11.02
CA TYR A 300 5.32 4.38 11.89
C TYR A 300 6.82 4.67 11.82
N ASP A 301 7.20 5.94 11.70
CA ASP A 301 8.61 6.38 11.59
C ASP A 301 9.00 7.47 12.60
N GLY A 302 8.15 7.76 13.59
CA GLY A 302 8.35 8.88 14.51
C GLY A 302 7.53 10.13 14.17
N ALA A 303 7.41 10.47 12.89
CA ALA A 303 6.77 11.69 12.43
C ALA A 303 5.41 11.45 11.76
N ARG A 304 5.24 10.25 11.19
CA ARG A 304 4.14 9.81 10.34
C ARG A 304 3.54 8.53 10.87
N VAL A 305 2.23 8.43 10.77
CA VAL A 305 1.45 7.23 11.09
C VAL A 305 0.61 6.87 9.89
N ILE A 306 0.73 5.64 9.38
CA ILE A 306 -0.13 5.09 8.34
C ILE A 306 -0.86 3.89 8.93
N LEU A 307 -2.19 3.96 8.99
CA LEU A 307 -3.04 2.86 9.40
C LEU A 307 -3.70 2.26 8.16
N GLN A 308 -3.48 0.99 7.92
CA GLN A 308 -4.12 0.20 6.88
C GLN A 308 -5.11 -0.78 7.52
N LEU A 309 -6.34 -0.80 7.02
CA LEU A 309 -7.38 -1.73 7.44
C LEU A 309 -7.82 -2.62 6.28
N SER A 310 -8.43 -3.77 6.59
CA SER A 310 -9.11 -4.60 5.60
C SER A 310 -10.49 -4.04 5.24
N ASN A 311 -10.95 -4.31 4.01
CA ASN A 311 -12.31 -4.02 3.57
C ASN A 311 -13.41 -4.68 4.41
N THR A 312 -13.08 -5.73 5.18
CA THR A 312 -14.02 -6.30 6.15
C THR A 312 -14.49 -5.28 7.19
N MET A 313 -13.71 -4.22 7.41
CA MET A 313 -14.00 -3.14 8.36
C MET A 313 -14.73 -1.94 7.73
N ARG A 314 -15.16 -2.05 6.46
CA ARG A 314 -15.97 -1.03 5.79
C ARG A 314 -17.22 -0.76 6.62
N GLU A 315 -17.51 0.52 6.83
CA GLU A 315 -18.60 1.07 7.65
C GLU A 315 -18.55 0.74 9.16
N SER A 316 -17.54 -0.01 9.63
CA SER A 316 -17.39 -0.41 11.04
C SER A 316 -16.28 0.34 11.78
N VAL A 317 -15.98 1.56 11.33
CA VAL A 317 -14.92 2.39 11.91
C VAL A 317 -15.42 3.82 12.03
N ARG A 318 -14.98 4.52 13.08
CA ARG A 318 -15.12 5.98 13.24
C ARG A 318 -13.83 6.56 13.80
N GLY A 319 -13.60 7.85 13.61
CA GLY A 319 -12.40 8.54 14.10
C GLY A 319 -11.98 9.68 13.17
N LEU A 320 -10.81 10.25 13.44
CA LEU A 320 -10.17 11.20 12.53
C LEU A 320 -9.99 10.64 11.10
N CYS A 321 -9.91 9.31 10.97
CA CYS A 321 -9.79 8.61 9.70
C CYS A 321 -11.09 8.45 8.91
N GLY A 322 -12.20 9.04 9.38
CA GLY A 322 -13.51 8.97 8.73
C GLY A 322 -14.34 7.76 9.14
N ASN A 323 -15.38 7.48 8.35
CA ASN A 323 -16.34 6.40 8.59
C ASN A 323 -16.06 5.14 7.74
N PHE A 324 -15.14 5.26 6.77
CA PHE A 324 -14.69 4.19 5.89
C PHE A 324 -15.84 3.52 5.12
N ASN A 325 -16.67 4.30 4.43
CA ASN A 325 -17.77 3.80 3.59
C ASN A 325 -17.48 3.92 2.08
N GLY A 326 -16.45 4.67 1.68
CA GLY A 326 -16.09 4.95 0.29
C GLY A 326 -16.43 6.36 -0.17
N GLU A 327 -17.11 7.15 0.66
CA GLU A 327 -17.68 8.46 0.33
C GLU A 327 -16.97 9.58 1.09
N LYS A 328 -15.98 10.21 0.45
CA LYS A 328 -15.21 11.32 1.04
C LYS A 328 -16.04 12.51 1.60
N ILE A 329 -17.31 12.64 1.19
CA ILE A 329 -18.15 13.80 1.50
C ILE A 329 -18.67 13.78 2.95
N ASP A 330 -18.70 12.59 3.57
CA ASP A 330 -19.18 12.41 4.93
C ASP A 330 -18.09 11.95 5.90
N ASP A 331 -16.83 11.96 5.45
CA ASP A 331 -15.65 11.59 6.25
C ASP A 331 -15.46 12.49 7.49
N LEU A 332 -16.04 13.70 7.50
CA LEU A 332 -16.06 14.59 8.65
C LEU A 332 -17.32 14.39 9.54
N MET A 333 -17.82 13.16 9.59
CA MET A 333 -18.96 12.74 10.40
C MET A 333 -18.55 12.42 11.84
N VAL A 334 -19.25 13.02 12.80
CA VAL A 334 -19.06 12.77 14.23
C VAL A 334 -20.05 11.71 14.76
N PRO A 335 -19.86 11.13 15.97
CA PRO A 335 -20.67 10.01 16.49
C PRO A 335 -22.19 10.19 16.57
N LYS A 336 -22.75 11.37 16.27
CA LYS A 336 -24.19 11.62 16.11
C LYS A 336 -24.64 11.80 14.65
N ASN A 337 -23.89 11.24 13.69
CA ASN A 337 -24.13 11.32 12.25
C ASN A 337 -24.21 12.77 11.71
N CYS A 338 -23.51 13.68 12.37
CA CYS A 338 -23.44 15.10 12.05
C CYS A 338 -22.13 15.36 11.29
N ILE A 339 -22.23 15.90 10.07
CA ILE A 339 -21.09 16.16 9.18
C ILE A 339 -20.66 17.61 9.37
N HIS A 340 -19.46 17.81 9.92
CA HIS A 340 -18.90 19.14 10.14
C HIS A 340 -18.25 19.70 8.87
N GLN A 341 -18.41 21.00 8.64
CA GLN A 341 -17.71 21.72 7.56
C GLN A 341 -16.32 22.19 7.97
N ASN A 342 -16.12 22.46 9.28
CA ASN A 342 -14.84 22.90 9.83
C ASN A 342 -14.01 21.69 10.33
N PRO A 343 -12.86 21.38 9.70
CA PRO A 343 -12.07 20.22 10.08
C PRO A 343 -11.45 20.30 11.48
N PHE A 344 -11.23 21.51 12.01
CA PHE A 344 -10.69 21.68 13.37
C PHE A 344 -11.74 21.38 14.44
N GLU A 345 -12.99 21.80 14.20
CA GLU A 345 -14.12 21.46 15.07
C GLU A 345 -14.37 19.96 15.04
N PHE A 346 -14.39 19.35 13.84
CA PHE A 346 -14.47 17.90 13.68
C PHE A 346 -13.40 17.17 14.50
N ALA A 347 -12.12 17.55 14.35
CA ALA A 347 -11.03 16.89 15.07
C ALA A 347 -11.16 17.02 16.59
N SER A 348 -11.72 18.13 17.08
CA SER A 348 -11.94 18.36 18.53
C SER A 348 -12.97 17.40 19.16
N LYS A 349 -13.87 16.83 18.35
CA LYS A 349 -14.87 15.83 18.79
C LYS A 349 -14.25 14.46 19.04
N TYR A 350 -13.06 14.21 18.46
CA TYR A 350 -12.31 12.97 18.62
C TYR A 350 -11.17 13.05 19.64
N ILE A 351 -11.05 14.14 20.39
CA ILE A 351 -10.23 14.14 21.61
C ILE A 351 -10.72 12.98 22.50
N SER A 352 -9.82 12.28 23.19
CA SER A 352 -10.16 11.11 24.03
C SER A 352 -9.75 11.35 25.48
N PHE A 353 -8.46 11.52 25.76
CA PHE A 353 -7.95 11.79 27.11
C PHE A 353 -6.59 12.51 27.11
N GLY A 354 -6.17 13.01 28.27
CA GLY A 354 -4.94 13.76 28.50
C GLY A 354 -5.06 14.64 29.73
N ASP A 355 -3.96 14.90 30.43
CA ASP A 355 -3.97 15.53 31.77
C ASP A 355 -4.62 16.92 31.77
N SER A 356 -4.45 17.69 30.69
CA SER A 356 -5.04 19.01 30.47
C SER A 356 -6.28 19.02 29.56
N CYS A 357 -6.70 17.87 29.02
CA CYS A 357 -7.64 17.80 27.90
C CYS A 357 -9.10 17.53 28.31
N ARG A 358 -9.35 17.24 29.60
CA ARG A 358 -10.68 16.87 30.12
C ARG A 358 -11.71 18.01 30.04
N GLN A 359 -11.27 19.27 30.07
CA GLN A 359 -12.16 20.44 29.99
C GLN A 359 -12.64 20.73 28.57
N HIS A 360 -11.81 20.46 27.55
CA HIS A 360 -12.18 20.57 26.14
C HIS A 360 -13.21 19.52 25.72
N HIS A 361 -13.11 18.31 26.27
CA HIS A 361 -14.01 17.18 26.03
C HIS A 361 -15.48 17.45 26.39
N LYS A 362 -15.73 18.16 27.51
CA LYS A 362 -17.10 18.51 27.93
C LYS A 362 -17.72 19.63 27.10
N LYS A 363 -16.91 20.56 26.59
CA LYS A 363 -17.38 21.66 25.71
C LYS A 363 -17.54 21.19 24.26
N SER A 364 -16.70 20.28 23.78
CA SER A 364 -16.80 19.75 22.42
C SER A 364 -17.99 18.79 22.26
N ASN A 365 -18.52 18.14 23.30
CA ASN A 365 -19.70 17.26 23.17
C ASN A 365 -21.05 17.99 23.02
N VAL A 366 -21.05 19.32 23.02
CA VAL A 366 -22.24 20.12 22.67
C VAL A 366 -22.24 20.30 21.15
N ASP A 367 -23.17 19.64 20.47
CA ASP A 367 -23.40 19.85 19.04
C ASP A 367 -24.33 21.05 18.90
N ASN A 368 -23.84 22.15 18.33
CA ASN A 368 -24.69 23.26 17.95
C ASN A 368 -25.28 22.94 16.55
N PRO A 369 -26.60 22.73 16.42
CA PRO A 369 -27.23 22.33 15.16
C PRO A 369 -27.03 23.32 13.99
N GLU A 370 -26.54 24.54 14.26
CA GLU A 370 -26.24 25.54 13.22
C GLU A 370 -24.95 25.26 12.41
N HIS A 371 -24.10 24.31 12.81
CA HIS A 371 -22.76 24.10 12.21
C HIS A 371 -22.54 22.73 11.55
N CYS A 372 -23.57 21.91 11.41
CA CYS A 372 -23.43 20.62 10.71
C CYS A 372 -24.68 20.17 9.96
N SER A 373 -24.47 19.31 8.98
CA SER A 373 -25.51 18.63 8.20
C SER A 373 -25.63 17.18 8.64
N TYR A 374 -26.85 16.71 8.92
CA TYR A 374 -27.09 15.32 9.32
C TYR A 374 -27.13 14.40 8.10
N ALA A 375 -26.47 13.25 8.18
CA ALA A 375 -26.63 12.19 7.19
C ALA A 375 -27.99 11.49 7.40
N ASN A 376 -28.72 11.23 6.30
CA ASN A 376 -29.94 10.44 6.35
C ASN A 376 -29.59 8.97 6.69
N GLU A 377 -30.43 8.34 7.52
CA GLU A 377 -30.31 6.92 7.90
C GLU A 377 -30.44 5.95 6.72
#